data_AF-A0A840TRY8-F1
#
_entry.id   AF-A0A840TRY8-F1
#
_cell.length_a   1.000
_cell.length_b   1.000
_cell.length_c   1.000
_cell.angle_alpha   90.00
_cell.angle_beta   90.00
_cell.angle_gamma   90.00
#
_symmetry.space_group_name_H-M   'P 1'
#
loop_
_entity.id
_entity.type
_entity.pdbx_description
1 polymer ?
#
loop_
_entity_poly.entity_id
_entity_poly.type
_entity_poly.pdbx_seq_one_letter_code
_entity_poly.pdbx_strand_id
1 'polypeptide(L)' 'MEASLEDNIVSAREVFSRLDARGERWKRRNVPIFIRERLWVPYYITEENGERKLYVIHPPDRRDPRVHFLEVTCI' A
#
# COMPACT_ATOMS: atom_id res chain seq x y z
N MET A 1 -12.91 17.11 2.10
CA MET A 1 -11.51 17.57 2.13
C MET A 1 -10.74 16.55 1.33
N GLU A 2 -10.57 16.80 0.03
CA GLU A 2 -9.84 15.89 -0.86
C GLU A 2 -8.36 15.99 -0.47
N ALA A 3 -7.74 14.85 -0.17
CA ALA A 3 -6.33 14.79 0.21
C ALA A 3 -5.48 14.87 -1.05
N SER A 4 -4.47 15.74 -1.05
CA SER A 4 -3.56 15.88 -2.18
C SER A 4 -2.75 14.59 -2.41
N LEU A 5 -2.16 14.43 -3.60
CA LEU A 5 -1.24 13.33 -3.89
C LEU A 5 -0.12 13.19 -2.83
N GLU A 6 0.40 14.33 -2.36
CA GLU A 6 1.45 14.37 -1.33
C GLU A 6 0.94 13.84 0.01
N ASP A 7 -0.27 14.21 0.43
CA ASP A 7 -0.87 13.74 1.68
C ASP A 7 -1.08 12.21 1.67
N ASN A 8 -1.50 11.67 0.52
CA ASN A 8 -1.68 10.24 0.33
C ASN A 8 -0.34 9.48 0.39
N ILE A 9 0.71 10.05 -0.21
CA ILE A 9 2.08 9.50 -0.16
C ILE A 9 2.61 9.48 1.28
N VAL A 10 2.43 10.58 2.03
CA VAL A 10 2.86 10.67 3.43
C VAL A 10 2.13 9.62 4.27
N SER A 11 0.80 9.55 4.13
CA SER A 11 -0.02 8.57 4.83
C SER A 11 0.40 7.12 4.53
N ALA A 12 0.68 6.81 3.26
CA ALA A 12 1.15 5.49 2.84
C ALA A 12 2.49 5.13 3.48
N ARG A 13 3.42 6.08 3.59
CA ARG A 13 4.72 5.88 4.26
C ARG A 13 4.56 5.62 5.75
N GLU A 14 3.66 6.33 6.42
CA GLU A 14 3.38 6.11 7.84
C GLU A 14 2.78 4.72 8.09
N VAL A 15 1.80 4.33 7.28
CA VAL A 15 1.19 3.00 7.36
C VAL A 15 2.24 1.92 7.13
N PHE A 16 3.02 2.03 6.06
CA PHE A 16 4.06 1.06 5.73
C PHE A 16 5.09 0.90 6.86
N SER A 17 5.54 2.00 7.45
CA SER A 17 6.50 1.97 8.57
C SER A 17 5.97 1.16 9.75
N ARG A 18 4.66 1.28 10.04
CA ARG A 18 3.99 0.48 11.09
C ARG A 18 3.86 -1.01 10.70
N LEU A 19 3.71 -1.33 9.42
CA LEU A 19 3.65 -2.71 8.94
C LEU A 19 5.04 -3.36 8.96
N ASP A 20 6.05 -2.64 8.50
CA ASP A 20 7.42 -3.13 8.41
C ASP A 20 8.00 -3.46 9.79
N ALA A 21 7.64 -2.66 10.80
CA ALA A 21 7.99 -2.87 12.20
C ALA A 21 7.40 -4.15 12.84
N ARG A 22 6.42 -4.83 12.22
CA ARG A 22 5.79 -6.03 12.80
C ARG A 22 6.65 -7.30 12.72
N GLY A 23 7.78 -7.23 12.01
CA GLY A 23 8.77 -8.31 11.91
C GLY A 23 8.36 -9.48 11.02
N GLU A 24 9.31 -10.41 10.81
CA GLU A 24 9.19 -11.40 9.73
C GLU A 24 8.13 -12.48 9.92
N ARG A 25 7.85 -12.88 11.17
CA ARG A 25 6.79 -13.86 11.44
C ARG A 25 5.42 -13.29 11.04
N TRP A 26 5.17 -12.02 11.31
CA TRP A 26 3.93 -11.35 10.92
C TRP A 26 3.86 -11.20 9.39
N LYS A 27 4.95 -10.76 8.75
CA LYS A 27 5.04 -10.63 7.29
C LYS A 27 4.75 -11.96 6.58
N ARG A 28 5.31 -13.07 7.06
CA ARG A 28 5.06 -14.40 6.47
C ARG A 28 3.60 -14.85 6.50
N ARG A 29 2.82 -14.40 7.49
CA ARG A 29 1.41 -14.78 7.66
C ARG A 29 0.45 -13.86 6.92
N ASN A 30 0.77 -12.56 6.87
CA ASN A 30 -0.18 -11.53 6.47
C ASN A 30 0.15 -10.89 5.12
N VAL A 31 1.39 -11.03 4.63
CA VAL A 31 1.83 -10.43 3.37
C VAL A 31 1.86 -11.53 2.30
N PRO A 32 1.11 -11.39 1.19
CA PRO A 32 1.20 -12.29 0.05
C PRO A 32 2.64 -12.40 -0.46
N ILE A 33 3.05 -13.60 -0.89
CA ILE A 33 4.45 -13.86 -1.31
C ILE A 33 4.93 -12.88 -2.38
N PHE A 34 4.09 -12.60 -3.37
CA PHE A 34 4.40 -11.66 -4.45
C PHE A 34 4.66 -10.25 -3.94
N ILE A 35 3.82 -9.75 -3.03
CA ILE A 35 4.00 -8.43 -2.42
C ILE A 35 5.29 -8.41 -1.61
N ARG A 36 5.54 -9.42 -0.77
CA ARG A 36 6.74 -9.49 0.06
C ARG A 36 8.04 -9.49 -0.74
N GLU A 37 8.06 -10.15 -1.89
CA GLU A 37 9.28 -10.34 -2.68
C GLU A 37 9.51 -9.27 -3.75
N ARG A 38 8.44 -8.63 -4.25
CA ARG A 38 8.53 -7.73 -5.40
C ARG A 38 7.93 -6.35 -5.20
N LEU A 39 7.00 -6.20 -4.27
CA LEU A 39 6.22 -4.97 -4.07
C LEU A 39 6.12 -4.60 -2.59
N TRP A 40 7.17 -4.84 -1.80
CA TRP A 40 7.20 -4.45 -0.39
C TRP A 40 7.62 -2.98 -0.28
N VAL A 41 6.72 -2.11 -0.72
CA VAL A 41 6.90 -0.66 -0.80
C VAL A 41 5.65 0.04 -0.26
N PRO A 42 5.76 1.28 0.25
CA PRO A 42 4.62 2.00 0.81
C PRO A 42 3.54 2.30 -0.23
N TYR A 43 3.95 2.59 -1.46
CA TYR A 43 3.07 2.86 -2.58
C TYR A 43 3.81 2.60 -3.88
N TYR A 44 3.07 2.47 -4.98
CA TYR A 44 3.60 2.57 -6.32
C TYR A 44 2.63 3.35 -7.19
N ILE A 45 3.13 3.84 -8.31
CA ILE A 45 2.37 4.63 -9.26
C ILE A 45 2.42 3.90 -10.59
N THR A 46 1.28 3.78 -11.25
CA THR A 46 1.20 3.30 -12.62
C THR A 46 0.59 4.36 -13.53
N GLU A 47 0.80 4.18 -14.82
CA GLU A 47 0.14 4.96 -15.87
C GLU A 47 -0.65 4.00 -16.74
N GLU A 48 -1.97 4.17 -16.78
CA GLU A 48 -2.88 3.34 -17.56
C GLU A 48 -3.79 4.26 -18.38
N ASN A 49 -3.81 4.09 -19.70
CA ASN A 49 -4.62 4.92 -20.61
C ASN A 49 -4.36 6.45 -20.49
N GLY A 50 -3.13 6.84 -20.13
CA GLY A 50 -2.77 8.25 -19.92
C GLY A 50 -3.20 8.81 -18.56
N GLU A 51 -3.79 7.99 -17.69
CA GLU A 51 -4.14 8.35 -16.33
C GLU A 51 -3.09 7.82 -15.35
N ARG A 52 -2.61 8.71 -14.49
CA ARG A 52 -1.68 8.36 -13.42
C ARG A 52 -2.46 7.88 -12.20
N LYS A 53 -2.24 6.62 -11.81
CA LYS A 53 -2.90 5.99 -10.66
C LYS A 53 -1.92 5.77 -9.52
N LEU A 54 -2.33 6.12 -8.31
CA LEU A 54 -1.58 5.82 -7.09
C LEU A 54 -2.16 4.57 -6.43
N TYR A 55 -1.28 3.64 -6.07
CA TYR A 55 -1.61 2.46 -5.28
C TYR A 55 -0.88 2.50 -3.95
N VAL A 56 -1.62 2.48 -2.85
CA VAL A 56 -1.04 2.53 -1.49
C VAL A 56 -1.16 1.18 -0.80
N ILE A 57 -0.13 0.79 -0.07
CA ILE A 57 -0.16 -0.45 0.70
C ILE A 57 -1.15 -0.31 1.87
N HIS A 58 -1.98 -1.33 2.06
CA HIS A 58 -3.00 -1.34 3.09
C HIS A 58 -2.86 -2.59 3.99
N PRO A 59 -3.04 -2.46 5.32
CA PRO A 59 -3.07 -3.60 6.21
C PRO A 59 -4.19 -4.60 5.86
N PRO A 60 -4.10 -5.84 6.37
CA PRO A 60 -5.25 -6.75 6.38
C PRO A 60 -6.45 -6.13 7.10
N ASP A 61 -7.65 -6.34 6.58
CA ASP A 61 -8.91 -5.95 7.19
C ASP A 61 -9.98 -7.05 7.04
N ARG A 62 -11.26 -6.70 7.27
CA ARG A 62 -12.36 -7.66 7.21
C ARG A 62 -12.70 -8.14 5.79
N ARG A 63 -12.45 -7.30 4.78
CA ARG A 63 -12.70 -7.62 3.38
C ARG A 63 -11.51 -8.36 2.79
N ASP A 64 -10.31 -7.86 3.09
CA ASP A 64 -9.07 -8.41 2.57
C ASP A 64 -8.18 -8.90 3.73
N PRO A 65 -8.17 -10.21 4.02
CA PRO A 65 -7.49 -10.77 5.19
C PRO A 65 -5.95 -10.78 5.07
N ARG A 66 -5.40 -10.13 4.03
CA ARG A 66 -3.97 -9.99 3.77
C ARG A 66 -3.66 -8.55 3.36
N VAL A 67 -2.38 -8.20 3.47
CA VAL A 67 -1.87 -6.95 2.91
C VAL A 67 -2.15 -6.92 1.41
N HIS A 68 -2.68 -5.80 0.96
CA HIS A 68 -3.08 -5.54 -0.42
C HIS A 68 -2.79 -4.08 -0.77
N PHE A 69 -2.97 -3.71 -2.02
CA PHE A 69 -2.87 -2.33 -2.48
C PHE A 69 -4.25 -1.79 -2.82
N LEU A 70 -4.50 -0.54 -2.42
CA LEU A 70 -5.72 0.18 -2.77
C LEU A 70 -5.40 1.29 -3.77
N GLU A 71 -6.21 1.40 -4.82
CA GLU A 71 -6.17 2.52 -5.74
C GLU A 71 -6.69 3.78 -5.03
N VAL A 72 -5.92 4.86 -5.13
CA VAL A 72 -6.29 6.17 -4.62
C VAL A 72 -6.39 7.12 -5.80
N THR A 73 -7.62 7.53 -6.11
CA THR A 73 -7.87 8.58 -7.11
C THR A 73 -7.29 9.89 -6.59
N CYS A 74 -6.29 10.41 -7.28
CA CYS A 74 -5.76 11.75 -7.04
C CYS A 74 -6.48 12.70 -8.02
N ILE A 75 -7.35 13.57 -7.49
CA ILE A 75 -8.07 14.61 -8.26
C ILE A 75 -7.27 15.90 -8.17
#